data_AF-A0A9D9Q154-F1
#
_entry.id   AF-A0A9D9Q154-F1
#
_cell.length_a   1.000
_cell.length_b   1.000
_cell.length_c   1.000
_cell.angle_alpha   90.00
_cell.angle_beta   90.00
_cell.angle_gamma   90.00
#
_symmetry.space_group_name_H-M   'P 1'
#
loop_
_entity.id
_entity.type
_entity.pdbx_description
1 polymer ?
#
loop_
_entity_poly.entity_id
_entity_poly.type
_entity_poly.pdbx_seq_one_letter_code
_entity_poly.pdbx_strand_id
1 'polypeptide(L)'
;LQHRLTHPSMIELVWSYWHEEGMLAQTMNAIAFRFQNQRSGPNDPLGELEIDPLRPLNNMIWGFIQDEHNRLSVRRRAFEYDHHYGLKLLGRAVPELQSADSRSKFIETFHNLLYRTAVFYREDADTTVVSDAFPLLNALKDVHLLLAEGAHNQYGDLPWTARAEMLTQQWMLARPEMREFLRGRHMVPYEEPWMGTVDAMKRLQGWSDTSVTHFNELAVDGERLLLSIRFGDWSTLQVGEENARNWARYWKPEIQRYLYGYLAVTGVDLMAEVTDNREAATRNLQPSMLLQRRLAAQARQPALSAPGAAMRYRLNASGYAELPSGGGMRALTYEKGE
;
A
#
# COMPACT_ATOMS: atom_id res chain seq x y z
N LEU A 1 12.10 28.40 -14.18
CA LEU A 1 12.98 27.39 -14.81
C LEU A 1 14.30 27.23 -14.08
N GLN A 2 15.14 28.27 -13.94
CA GLN A 2 16.40 28.21 -13.16
C GLN A 2 16.23 27.59 -11.76
N HIS A 3 15.22 27.99 -10.99
CA HIS A 3 14.97 27.43 -9.65
C HIS A 3 14.66 25.92 -9.64
N ARG A 4 13.97 25.40 -10.66
CA ARG A 4 13.68 23.95 -10.79
C ARG A 4 14.93 23.16 -11.19
N LEU A 5 15.86 23.80 -11.91
CA LEU A 5 17.15 23.21 -12.29
C LEU A 5 18.16 23.26 -11.13
N THR A 6 18.10 24.28 -10.27
CA THR A 6 19.02 24.42 -9.13
C THR A 6 18.54 23.73 -7.85
N HIS A 7 17.24 23.44 -7.73
CA HIS A 7 16.65 22.71 -6.61
C HIS A 7 15.75 21.60 -7.16
N PRO A 8 16.31 20.45 -7.56
CA PRO A 8 15.50 19.33 -8.00
C PRO A 8 14.56 18.92 -6.86
N SER A 9 13.27 18.76 -7.17
CA SER A 9 12.31 18.19 -6.23
C SER A 9 12.70 16.73 -5.99
N MET A 10 13.20 16.42 -4.79
CA MET A 10 13.61 15.08 -4.37
C MET A 10 12.38 14.22 -4.10
N ILE A 11 11.66 13.86 -5.16
CA ILE A 11 10.44 13.05 -5.11
C ILE A 11 10.45 12.01 -6.23
N GLU A 12 10.09 10.77 -5.89
CA GLU A 12 9.98 9.65 -6.81
C GLU A 12 8.52 9.20 -6.95
N LEU A 13 8.20 8.67 -8.13
CA LEU A 13 6.86 8.21 -8.44
C LEU A 13 6.56 6.82 -7.82
N VAL A 14 7.60 6.07 -7.43
CA VAL A 14 7.47 4.78 -6.72
C VAL A 14 6.66 4.89 -5.43
N TRP A 15 6.75 6.03 -4.75
CA TRP A 15 5.96 6.29 -3.54
C TRP A 15 4.46 6.25 -3.84
N SER A 16 4.06 6.93 -4.92
CA SER A 16 2.66 6.98 -5.34
C SER A 16 2.16 5.60 -5.78
N TYR A 17 3.01 4.84 -6.47
CA TYR A 17 2.70 3.46 -6.87
C TYR A 17 2.31 2.60 -5.66
N TRP A 18 3.14 2.60 -4.61
CA TRP A 18 2.87 1.78 -3.42
C TRP A 18 1.63 2.23 -2.65
N HIS A 19 1.31 3.53 -2.62
CA HIS A 19 0.05 3.99 -2.03
C HIS A 19 -1.18 3.66 -2.86
N GLU A 20 -1.05 3.62 -4.19
CA GLU A 20 -2.14 3.17 -5.07
C GLU A 20 -2.42 1.68 -4.91
N GLU A 21 -1.38 0.84 -4.84
CA GLU A 21 -1.49 -0.59 -4.49
C GLU A 21 -1.95 -0.82 -3.04
N GLY A 22 -1.65 0.14 -2.15
CA GLY A 22 -2.11 0.17 -0.76
C GLY A 22 -3.59 0.49 -0.57
N MET A 23 -4.34 0.72 -1.65
CA MET A 23 -5.77 1.06 -1.66
C MET A 23 -6.11 2.47 -1.14
N LEU A 24 -5.15 3.40 -1.13
CA LEU A 24 -5.39 4.79 -0.69
C LEU A 24 -6.41 5.49 -1.58
N ALA A 25 -6.17 5.51 -2.89
CA ALA A 25 -7.04 6.16 -3.86
C ALA A 25 -8.42 5.49 -3.93
N GLN A 26 -8.46 4.16 -3.81
CA GLN A 26 -9.66 3.34 -3.82
C GLN A 26 -10.52 3.64 -2.58
N THR A 27 -9.89 3.81 -1.41
CA THR A 27 -10.57 4.22 -0.18
C THR A 27 -11.22 5.59 -0.34
N MET A 28 -10.47 6.57 -0.86
CA MET A 28 -11.01 7.91 -1.06
C MET A 28 -12.15 7.92 -2.10
N ASN A 29 -12.02 7.16 -3.18
CA ASN A 29 -13.07 7.04 -4.20
C ASN A 29 -14.33 6.37 -3.67
N ALA A 30 -14.22 5.33 -2.83
CA ALA A 30 -15.37 4.69 -2.20
C ALA A 30 -16.14 5.67 -1.30
N ILE A 31 -15.42 6.48 -0.50
CA ILE A 31 -16.01 7.53 0.33
C ILE A 31 -16.66 8.61 -0.55
N ALA A 32 -16.00 9.02 -1.63
CA ALA A 32 -16.52 9.99 -2.58
C ALA A 32 -17.80 9.52 -3.27
N PHE A 33 -17.92 8.24 -3.64
CA PHE A 33 -19.16 7.67 -4.16
C PHE A 33 -20.26 7.69 -3.12
N ARG A 34 -19.96 7.32 -1.87
CA ARG A 34 -20.94 7.38 -0.78
C ARG A 34 -21.47 8.80 -0.55
N PHE A 35 -20.60 9.81 -0.61
CA PHE A 35 -20.98 11.23 -0.52
C PHE A 35 -21.91 11.70 -1.64
N GLN A 36 -21.76 11.14 -2.84
CA GLN A 36 -22.64 11.39 -3.99
C GLN A 36 -23.90 10.52 -3.97
N ASN A 37 -24.11 9.75 -2.90
CA ASN A 37 -25.17 8.74 -2.79
C ASN A 37 -25.14 7.70 -3.94
N GLN A 38 -23.94 7.36 -4.40
CA GLN A 38 -23.69 6.30 -5.38
C GLN A 38 -23.19 5.04 -4.66
N ARG A 39 -23.52 3.87 -5.23
CA ARG A 39 -23.02 2.58 -4.76
C ARG A 39 -21.76 2.20 -5.53
N SER A 40 -20.75 1.71 -4.82
CA SER A 40 -19.50 1.19 -5.40
C SER A 40 -19.64 -0.24 -5.96
N GLY A 41 -20.69 -0.97 -5.55
CA GLY A 41 -20.99 -2.32 -6.05
C GLY A 41 -22.35 -2.86 -5.57
N PRO A 42 -22.71 -4.10 -5.94
CA PRO A 42 -23.97 -4.73 -5.53
C PRO A 42 -24.12 -4.86 -4.00
N ASN A 43 -23.03 -5.22 -3.31
CA ASN A 43 -22.95 -5.32 -1.86
C ASN A 43 -22.01 -4.23 -1.35
N ASP A 44 -22.51 -3.00 -1.23
CA ASP A 44 -21.72 -1.86 -0.75
C ASP A 44 -21.91 -1.65 0.77
N PRO A 45 -20.91 -1.99 1.61
CA PRO A 45 -21.02 -1.87 3.06
C PRO A 45 -21.09 -0.41 3.55
N LEU A 46 -20.66 0.57 2.73
CA LEU A 46 -20.78 1.99 3.08
C LEU A 46 -22.22 2.49 3.01
N GLY A 47 -23.11 1.76 2.33
CA GLY A 47 -24.53 2.13 2.23
C GLY A 47 -25.25 2.15 3.58
N GLU A 48 -24.77 1.36 4.55
CA GLU A 48 -25.35 1.28 5.90
C GLU A 48 -24.74 2.31 6.87
N LEU A 49 -23.67 3.00 6.47
CA LEU A 49 -23.04 4.01 7.30
C LEU A 49 -23.64 5.39 7.04
N GLU A 50 -23.96 6.08 8.14
CA GLU A 50 -24.40 7.47 8.11
C GLU A 50 -23.23 8.41 7.90
N ILE A 51 -23.38 9.36 6.97
CA ILE A 51 -22.35 10.36 6.64
C ILE A 51 -22.33 11.54 7.62
N ASP A 52 -23.20 11.54 8.63
CA ASP A 52 -23.35 12.60 9.63
C ASP A 52 -22.02 13.01 10.30
N PRO A 53 -21.14 12.08 10.71
CA PRO A 53 -19.85 12.46 11.31
C PRO A 53 -18.95 13.27 10.37
N LEU A 54 -19.15 13.17 9.05
CA LEU A 54 -18.31 13.81 8.04
C LEU A 54 -18.77 15.21 7.65
N ARG A 55 -19.82 15.76 8.30
CA ARG A 55 -20.28 17.14 8.08
C ARG A 55 -19.15 18.19 8.14
N PRO A 56 -18.17 18.14 9.08
CA PRO A 56 -17.07 19.11 9.10
C PRO A 56 -16.18 19.07 7.86
N LEU A 57 -16.12 17.93 7.16
CA LEU A 57 -15.30 17.71 5.97
C LEU A 57 -16.07 17.92 4.66
N ASN A 58 -17.35 18.31 4.73
CA ASN A 58 -18.24 18.35 3.58
C ASN A 58 -17.69 19.18 2.41
N ASN A 59 -17.22 20.41 2.69
CA ASN A 59 -16.69 21.29 1.64
C ASN A 59 -15.41 20.75 1.01
N MET A 60 -14.56 20.08 1.79
CA MET A 60 -13.31 19.50 1.28
C MET A 60 -13.59 18.29 0.39
N ILE A 61 -14.52 17.42 0.80
CA ILE A 61 -14.88 16.22 0.04
C ILE A 61 -15.62 16.60 -1.25
N TRP A 62 -16.55 17.55 -1.20
CA TRP A 62 -17.19 18.07 -2.42
C TRP A 62 -16.19 18.78 -3.34
N GLY A 63 -15.26 19.57 -2.79
CA GLY A 63 -14.17 20.16 -3.57
C GLY A 63 -13.34 19.08 -4.28
N PHE A 64 -12.95 18.02 -3.57
CA PHE A 64 -12.23 16.89 -4.15
C PHE A 64 -13.01 16.13 -5.24
N ILE A 65 -14.34 16.00 -5.08
CA ILE A 65 -15.23 15.38 -6.08
C ILE A 65 -15.36 16.26 -7.31
N GLN A 66 -15.59 17.55 -7.12
CA GLN A 66 -15.82 18.51 -8.21
C GLN A 66 -14.55 18.77 -9.03
N ASP A 67 -13.37 18.67 -8.40
CA ASP A 67 -12.08 18.89 -9.06
C ASP A 67 -11.63 17.69 -9.92
N GLU A 68 -12.51 16.74 -10.22
CA GLU A 68 -12.19 15.52 -10.98
C GLU A 68 -11.48 15.78 -12.30
N HIS A 69 -11.82 16.87 -13.00
CA HIS A 69 -11.20 17.23 -14.28
C HIS A 69 -9.73 17.63 -14.16
N ASN A 70 -9.34 18.27 -13.06
CA ASN A 70 -7.97 18.74 -12.85
C ASN A 70 -7.08 17.67 -12.20
N ARG A 71 -7.69 16.64 -11.61
CA ARG A 71 -6.96 15.53 -10.99
C ARG A 71 -6.28 14.63 -12.03
N LEU A 72 -5.18 14.03 -11.60
CA LEU A 72 -4.41 13.10 -12.37
C LEU A 72 -5.16 11.77 -12.50
N SER A 73 -5.57 11.47 -13.74
CA SER A 73 -6.25 10.21 -14.03
C SER A 73 -5.37 8.98 -13.73
N VAL A 74 -6.00 7.88 -13.31
CA VAL A 74 -5.35 6.57 -13.12
C VAL A 74 -4.64 6.13 -14.40
N ARG A 75 -5.26 6.37 -15.57
CA ARG A 75 -4.66 6.10 -16.88
C ARG A 75 -3.31 6.78 -17.02
N ARG A 76 -3.24 8.09 -16.73
CA ARG A 76 -2.00 8.85 -16.86
C ARG A 76 -0.93 8.37 -15.88
N ARG A 77 -1.29 8.08 -14.62
CA ARG A 77 -0.36 7.48 -13.65
C ARG A 77 0.18 6.12 -14.11
N ALA A 78 -0.70 5.26 -14.64
CA ALA A 78 -0.33 3.91 -15.10
C ALA A 78 0.72 3.93 -16.23
N PHE A 79 0.60 4.85 -17.20
CA PHE A 79 1.62 5.01 -18.25
C PHE A 79 2.97 5.45 -17.68
N GLU A 80 2.96 6.32 -16.68
CA GLU A 80 4.18 6.89 -16.11
C GLU A 80 4.88 5.91 -15.17
N TYR A 81 4.14 5.08 -14.42
CA TYR A 81 4.71 3.96 -13.67
C TYR A 81 5.44 2.97 -14.59
N ASP A 82 4.83 2.63 -15.74
CA ASP A 82 5.43 1.74 -16.73
C ASP A 82 6.66 2.38 -17.40
N HIS A 83 6.59 3.69 -17.66
CA HIS A 83 7.70 4.41 -18.28
C HIS A 83 8.89 4.64 -17.34
N HIS A 84 8.68 4.92 -16.05
CA HIS A 84 9.78 5.18 -15.09
C HIS A 84 10.40 3.90 -14.56
N TYR A 85 9.58 2.88 -14.30
CA TYR A 85 10.00 1.68 -13.55
C TYR A 85 9.49 0.38 -14.16
N GLY A 86 8.76 0.41 -15.27
CA GLY A 86 8.14 -0.80 -15.83
C GLY A 86 7.07 -1.40 -14.91
N LEU A 87 6.56 -0.62 -13.95
CA LEU A 87 5.55 -1.05 -13.00
C LEU A 87 4.16 -0.91 -13.60
N LYS A 88 3.36 -1.96 -13.49
CA LYS A 88 1.99 -1.98 -14.03
C LYS A 88 0.97 -2.05 -12.91
N LEU A 89 -0.09 -1.25 -13.00
CA LEU A 89 -1.25 -1.39 -12.13
C LEU A 89 -2.21 -2.44 -12.70
N LEU A 90 -2.94 -3.14 -11.82
CA LEU A 90 -4.01 -4.04 -12.20
C LEU A 90 -5.32 -3.62 -11.54
N GLY A 91 -6.39 -3.48 -12.33
CA GLY A 91 -7.69 -3.12 -11.79
C GLY A 91 -8.71 -2.82 -12.89
N ARG A 92 -9.98 -2.74 -12.51
CA ARG A 92 -11.08 -2.46 -13.46
C ARG A 92 -10.99 -1.09 -14.11
N ALA A 93 -10.43 -0.11 -13.39
CA ALA A 93 -10.25 1.26 -13.86
C ALA A 93 -8.92 1.48 -14.62
N VAL A 94 -8.07 0.45 -14.70
CA VAL A 94 -6.78 0.54 -15.40
C VAL A 94 -6.99 0.09 -16.86
N PRO A 95 -6.68 0.95 -17.85
CA PRO A 95 -6.80 0.55 -19.25
C PRO A 95 -5.70 -0.44 -19.64
N GLU A 96 -5.92 -1.15 -20.75
CA GLU A 96 -4.85 -1.91 -21.39
C GLU A 96 -3.76 -0.93 -21.87
N LEU A 97 -2.55 -1.09 -21.33
CA LEU A 97 -1.43 -0.18 -21.60
C LEU A 97 -0.77 -0.55 -22.93
N GLN A 98 -0.78 0.39 -23.86
CA GLN A 98 0.00 0.37 -25.09
C GLN A 98 1.05 1.49 -25.01
N SER A 99 2.09 1.26 -24.19
CA SER A 99 3.16 2.22 -23.98
C SER A 99 4.14 2.23 -25.15
N ALA A 100 4.66 3.42 -25.48
CA ALA A 100 5.69 3.56 -26.50
C ALA A 100 7.07 3.10 -25.98
N ASP A 101 7.31 3.23 -24.68
CA ASP A 101 8.54 2.86 -24.01
C ASP A 101 8.24 2.39 -22.58
N SER A 102 8.93 1.35 -22.12
CA SER A 102 8.71 0.70 -20.81
C SER A 102 10.04 0.22 -20.22
N ARG A 103 10.21 0.38 -18.91
CA ARG A 103 11.44 -0.02 -18.19
C ARG A 103 11.33 -1.44 -17.64
N SER A 104 11.16 -2.40 -18.54
CA SER A 104 10.93 -3.81 -18.21
C SER A 104 11.99 -4.45 -17.29
N LYS A 105 13.26 -4.02 -17.38
CA LYS A 105 14.38 -4.57 -16.60
C LYS A 105 14.49 -3.99 -15.18
N PHE A 106 13.80 -2.90 -14.88
CA PHE A 106 13.99 -2.19 -13.61
C PHE A 106 13.75 -3.08 -12.38
N ILE A 107 12.66 -3.86 -12.38
CA ILE A 107 12.31 -4.75 -11.24
C ILE A 107 13.42 -5.78 -11.01
N GLU A 108 13.89 -6.42 -12.08
CA GLU A 108 14.97 -7.42 -12.01
C GLU A 108 16.25 -6.79 -11.45
N THR A 109 16.68 -5.65 -11.99
CA THR A 109 17.91 -4.99 -11.57
C THR A 109 17.80 -4.45 -10.14
N PHE A 110 16.66 -3.89 -9.75
CA PHE A 110 16.43 -3.39 -8.40
C PHE A 110 16.35 -4.54 -7.38
N HIS A 111 15.66 -5.64 -7.70
CA HIS A 111 15.63 -6.82 -6.83
C HIS A 111 17.00 -7.50 -6.72
N ASN A 112 17.82 -7.46 -7.77
CA ASN A 112 19.21 -7.92 -7.71
C ASN A 112 20.06 -7.00 -6.83
N LEU A 113 19.87 -5.68 -6.89
CA LEU A 113 20.53 -4.75 -5.97
C LEU A 113 20.19 -5.13 -4.51
N LEU A 114 18.91 -5.22 -4.18
CA LEU A 114 18.45 -5.58 -2.83
C LEU A 114 18.99 -6.94 -2.36
N TYR A 115 19.09 -7.91 -3.26
CA TYR A 115 19.73 -9.20 -2.99
C TYR A 115 21.21 -9.04 -2.62
N ARG A 116 21.97 -8.31 -3.43
CA ARG A 116 23.41 -8.09 -3.21
C ARG A 116 23.66 -7.35 -1.91
N THR A 117 22.79 -6.41 -1.52
CA THR A 117 22.89 -5.77 -0.20
C THR A 117 22.60 -6.74 0.93
N ALA A 118 21.63 -7.65 0.77
CA ALA A 118 21.35 -8.68 1.77
C ALA A 118 22.51 -9.67 1.94
N VAL A 119 23.16 -10.08 0.84
CA VAL A 119 24.40 -10.88 0.86
C VAL A 119 25.51 -10.12 1.59
N PHE A 120 25.74 -8.86 1.21
CA PHE A 120 26.73 -8.00 1.85
C PHE A 120 26.49 -7.88 3.36
N TYR A 121 25.25 -7.74 3.83
CA TYR A 121 24.95 -7.69 5.26
C TYR A 121 25.25 -8.99 6.01
N ARG A 122 25.11 -10.15 5.36
CA ARG A 122 25.48 -11.44 5.95
C ARG A 122 26.99 -11.54 6.10
N GLU A 123 27.73 -11.16 5.08
CA GLU A 123 29.20 -11.14 5.10
C GLU A 123 29.75 -10.09 6.08
N ASP A 124 29.18 -8.88 6.11
CA ASP A 124 29.61 -7.79 7.00
C ASP A 124 29.29 -8.08 8.48
N ALA A 125 28.30 -8.94 8.75
CA ALA A 125 28.01 -9.40 10.10
C ALA A 125 28.96 -10.53 10.56
N ASP A 126 29.59 -11.24 9.63
CA ASP A 126 30.55 -12.29 9.92
C ASP A 126 31.95 -11.70 10.12
N THR A 127 32.41 -11.67 11.37
CA THR A 127 33.75 -11.14 11.71
C THR A 127 34.91 -11.98 11.14
N THR A 128 34.62 -13.15 10.56
CA THR A 128 35.64 -14.05 9.99
C THR A 128 35.87 -13.83 8.49
N VAL A 129 35.01 -13.05 7.83
CA VAL A 129 35.04 -12.80 6.38
C VAL A 129 35.28 -11.31 6.12
N VAL A 130 36.12 -10.98 5.13
CA VAL A 130 36.21 -9.61 4.62
C VAL A 130 35.10 -9.44 3.59
N SER A 131 34.13 -8.57 3.89
CA SER A 131 32.97 -8.33 3.03
C SER A 131 33.36 -7.66 1.71
N ASP A 132 32.97 -8.27 0.58
CA ASP A 132 33.24 -7.76 -0.76
C ASP A 132 32.05 -6.89 -1.23
N ALA A 133 32.31 -5.59 -1.41
CA ALA A 133 31.29 -4.64 -1.88
C ALA A 133 31.32 -4.42 -3.40
N PHE A 134 32.19 -5.09 -4.15
CA PHE A 134 32.29 -4.92 -5.60
C PHE A 134 31.04 -5.40 -6.37
N PRO A 135 30.42 -6.56 -6.06
CA PRO A 135 29.16 -6.96 -6.69
C PRO A 135 28.02 -5.97 -6.42
N LEU A 136 28.00 -5.38 -5.22
CA LEU A 136 27.03 -4.36 -4.83
C LEU A 136 27.23 -3.07 -5.64
N LEU A 137 28.48 -2.62 -5.84
CA LEU A 137 28.80 -1.45 -6.65
C LEU A 137 28.29 -1.60 -8.10
N ASN A 138 28.47 -2.77 -8.71
CA ASN A 138 27.97 -3.01 -10.06
C ASN A 138 26.44 -2.98 -10.11
N ALA A 139 25.76 -3.60 -9.14
CA ALA A 139 24.30 -3.52 -9.06
C ALA A 139 23.79 -2.08 -8.88
N LEU A 140 24.49 -1.24 -8.10
CA LEU A 140 24.18 0.19 -7.96
C LEU A 140 24.32 0.95 -9.28
N LYS A 141 25.39 0.68 -10.03
CA LYS A 141 25.62 1.27 -11.36
C LYS A 141 24.54 0.88 -12.35
N ASP A 142 24.13 -0.39 -12.36
CA ASP A 142 23.07 -0.87 -13.24
C ASP A 142 21.72 -0.21 -12.94
N VAL A 143 21.35 -0.09 -11.65
CA VAL A 143 20.12 0.63 -11.27
C VAL A 143 20.24 2.12 -11.62
N HIS A 144 21.36 2.76 -11.33
CA HIS A 144 21.59 4.17 -11.65
C HIS A 144 21.44 4.44 -13.15
N LEU A 145 21.99 3.58 -14.01
CA LEU A 145 21.88 3.70 -15.46
C LEU A 145 20.42 3.59 -15.92
N LEU A 146 19.67 2.60 -15.44
CA LEU A 146 18.25 2.44 -15.77
C LEU A 146 17.40 3.64 -15.30
N LEU A 147 17.70 4.19 -14.13
CA LEU A 147 17.03 5.39 -13.62
C LEU A 147 17.36 6.62 -14.49
N ALA A 148 18.61 6.77 -14.93
CA ALA A 148 19.03 7.85 -15.81
C ALA A 148 18.35 7.77 -17.19
N GLU A 149 18.19 6.57 -17.76
CA GLU A 149 17.41 6.34 -18.99
C GLU A 149 15.92 6.69 -18.82
N GLY A 150 15.39 6.57 -17.60
CA GLY A 150 14.02 6.97 -17.25
C GLY A 150 13.84 8.47 -16.99
N ALA A 151 14.91 9.28 -17.00
CA ALA A 151 14.83 10.72 -16.75
C ALA A 151 14.39 11.49 -18.01
N HIS A 152 13.09 11.44 -18.32
CA HIS A 152 12.48 12.13 -19.45
C HIS A 152 11.87 13.50 -19.07
N ASN A 153 11.26 14.18 -20.03
CA ASN A 153 10.73 15.54 -19.90
C ASN A 153 9.65 15.77 -18.82
N GLN A 154 8.90 14.75 -18.39
CA GLN A 154 7.90 14.89 -17.31
C GLN A 154 8.44 14.45 -15.93
N TYR A 155 9.71 14.04 -15.88
CA TYR A 155 10.39 13.78 -14.61
C TYR A 155 10.35 15.06 -13.76
N GLY A 156 9.69 14.97 -12.59
CA GLY A 156 9.47 16.09 -11.67
C GLY A 156 8.04 16.64 -11.65
N ASP A 157 7.40 16.88 -12.81
CA ASP A 157 6.06 17.48 -12.84
C ASP A 157 4.96 16.49 -12.43
N LEU A 158 5.01 15.26 -12.97
CA LEU A 158 4.01 14.24 -12.64
C LEU A 158 4.16 13.65 -11.23
N PRO A 159 5.38 13.35 -10.74
CA PRO A 159 5.57 13.00 -9.33
C PRO A 159 5.03 14.06 -8.37
N TRP A 160 5.21 15.35 -8.69
CA TRP A 160 4.68 16.45 -7.88
C TRP A 160 3.16 16.45 -7.80
N THR A 161 2.49 16.39 -8.95
CA THR A 161 1.02 16.38 -9.02
C THR A 161 0.44 15.14 -8.33
N ALA A 162 0.98 13.96 -8.60
CA ALA A 162 0.55 12.73 -7.93
C ALA A 162 0.76 12.78 -6.41
N ARG A 163 1.90 13.32 -5.94
CA ARG A 163 2.21 13.49 -4.52
C ARG A 163 1.20 14.42 -3.84
N ALA A 164 0.96 15.59 -4.43
CA ALA A 164 0.04 16.59 -3.86
C ALA A 164 -1.38 16.02 -3.69
N GLU A 165 -1.87 15.27 -4.68
CA GLU A 165 -3.17 14.62 -4.62
C GLU A 165 -3.24 13.56 -3.52
N MET A 166 -2.27 12.65 -3.47
CA MET A 166 -2.25 11.58 -2.48
C MET A 166 -2.04 12.10 -1.06
N LEU A 167 -1.24 13.15 -0.87
CA LEU A 167 -1.11 13.83 0.43
C LEU A 167 -2.43 14.48 0.85
N THR A 168 -3.19 15.03 -0.11
CA THR A 168 -4.53 15.58 0.17
C THR A 168 -5.49 14.47 0.59
N GLN A 169 -5.45 13.30 -0.08
CA GLN A 169 -6.22 12.12 0.31
C GLN A 169 -5.84 11.64 1.72
N GLN A 170 -4.55 11.48 2.01
CA GLN A 170 -4.05 11.13 3.34
C GLN A 170 -4.50 12.15 4.40
N TRP A 171 -4.41 13.44 4.10
CA TRP A 171 -4.84 14.49 5.02
C TRP A 171 -6.33 14.40 5.35
N MET A 172 -7.19 14.20 4.35
CA MET A 172 -8.63 14.01 4.53
C MET A 172 -8.93 12.75 5.33
N LEU A 173 -8.22 11.65 5.05
CA LEU A 173 -8.39 10.36 5.73
C LEU A 173 -7.83 10.35 7.16
N ALA A 174 -6.89 11.23 7.48
CA ALA A 174 -6.30 11.40 8.81
C ALA A 174 -7.23 12.12 9.80
N ARG A 175 -8.32 12.71 9.32
CA ARG A 175 -9.23 13.52 10.14
C ARG A 175 -9.96 12.66 11.18
N PRO A 176 -10.17 13.15 12.41
CA PRO A 176 -10.85 12.38 13.45
C PRO A 176 -12.27 11.96 13.06
N GLU A 177 -12.96 12.77 12.26
CA GLU A 177 -14.30 12.48 11.73
C GLU A 177 -14.32 11.20 10.88
N MET A 178 -13.27 10.95 10.09
CA MET A 178 -13.15 9.72 9.29
C MET A 178 -12.99 8.48 10.17
N ARG A 179 -12.36 8.63 11.33
CA ARG A 179 -12.19 7.55 12.31
C ARG A 179 -13.53 7.18 12.95
N GLU A 180 -14.36 8.17 13.27
CA GLU A 180 -15.71 7.96 13.79
C GLU A 180 -16.62 7.32 12.75
N PHE A 181 -16.53 7.79 11.50
CA PHE A 181 -17.30 7.25 10.37
C PHE A 181 -17.00 5.76 10.11
N LEU A 182 -15.72 5.39 9.95
CA LEU A 182 -15.33 4.02 9.60
C LEU A 182 -15.21 3.07 10.81
N ARG A 183 -15.29 3.60 12.04
CA ARG A 183 -15.20 2.83 13.30
C ARG A 183 -14.01 1.87 13.33
N GLY A 184 -12.83 2.37 12.95
CA GLY A 184 -11.60 1.60 12.88
C GLY A 184 -11.07 1.10 14.23
N ARG A 185 -10.06 0.22 14.20
CA ARG A 185 -9.42 -0.29 15.43
C ARG A 185 -8.56 0.79 16.07
N HIS A 186 -9.00 1.31 17.21
CA HIS A 186 -8.30 2.41 17.90
C HIS A 186 -6.97 2.02 18.56
N MET A 187 -6.79 0.74 18.90
CA MET A 187 -5.63 0.26 19.66
C MET A 187 -4.43 -0.15 18.79
N VAL A 188 -4.54 -0.09 17.46
CA VAL A 188 -3.43 -0.45 16.57
C VAL A 188 -2.48 0.75 16.46
N PRO A 189 -1.17 0.57 16.75
CA PRO A 189 -0.21 1.66 16.67
C PRO A 189 0.18 1.92 15.20
N TYR A 190 -0.51 2.86 14.56
CA TYR A 190 -0.11 3.37 13.25
C TYR A 190 0.87 4.54 13.39
N GLU A 191 1.84 4.64 12.49
CA GLU A 191 2.74 5.78 12.42
C GLU A 191 1.99 7.05 12.03
N GLU A 192 1.07 6.96 11.05
CA GLU A 192 0.29 8.09 10.55
C GLU A 192 -1.23 7.88 10.74
N PRO A 193 -1.99 8.94 11.06
CA PRO A 193 -3.40 8.79 11.44
C PRO A 193 -4.32 8.28 10.34
N TRP A 194 -3.96 8.45 9.06
CA TRP A 194 -4.76 8.00 7.91
C TRP A 194 -4.64 6.50 7.65
N MET A 195 -3.58 5.84 8.11
CA MET A 195 -3.37 4.42 7.84
C MET A 195 -4.51 3.58 8.42
N GLY A 196 -4.96 3.94 9.63
CA GLY A 196 -6.05 3.23 10.30
C GLY A 196 -7.40 3.34 9.61
N THR A 197 -7.67 4.44 8.89
CA THR A 197 -8.91 4.59 8.12
C THR A 197 -8.86 3.79 6.83
N VAL A 198 -7.71 3.72 6.16
CA VAL A 198 -7.52 2.85 4.98
C VAL A 198 -7.60 1.37 5.37
N ASP A 199 -6.97 0.94 6.47
CA ASP A 199 -7.06 -0.46 6.93
C ASP A 199 -8.49 -0.83 7.37
N ALA A 200 -9.22 0.10 8.00
CA ALA A 200 -10.64 -0.09 8.30
C ALA A 200 -11.47 -0.27 7.02
N MET A 201 -11.21 0.55 5.99
CA MET A 201 -11.89 0.44 4.70
C MET A 201 -11.59 -0.89 4.00
N LYS A 202 -10.31 -1.29 3.95
CA LYS A 202 -9.89 -2.55 3.32
C LYS A 202 -10.60 -3.75 3.94
N ARG A 203 -10.74 -3.75 5.27
CA ARG A 203 -11.50 -4.79 5.98
C ARG A 203 -12.99 -4.71 5.67
N LEU A 204 -13.57 -3.51 5.69
CA LEU A 204 -15.00 -3.31 5.44
C LEU A 204 -15.39 -3.79 4.04
N GLN A 205 -14.56 -3.50 3.05
CA GLN A 205 -14.77 -3.84 1.64
C GLN A 205 -14.29 -5.25 1.25
N GLY A 206 -13.62 -5.97 2.16
CA GLY A 206 -13.03 -7.28 1.88
C GLY A 206 -11.95 -7.23 0.77
N TRP A 207 -11.13 -6.18 0.76
CA TRP A 207 -10.01 -6.04 -0.18
C TRP A 207 -8.83 -6.90 0.25
N SER A 208 -7.73 -6.31 0.76
CA SER A 208 -6.57 -7.07 1.21
C SER A 208 -6.43 -7.05 2.73
N ASP A 209 -5.99 -8.19 3.29
CA ASP A 209 -5.73 -8.33 4.73
C ASP A 209 -4.37 -7.75 5.17
N THR A 210 -3.46 -7.47 4.23
CA THR A 210 -2.15 -6.87 4.55
C THR A 210 -2.32 -5.43 5.03
N SER A 211 -1.70 -5.04 6.14
CA SER A 211 -1.79 -3.66 6.64
C SER A 211 -1.17 -2.65 5.68
N VAL A 212 -1.78 -1.46 5.59
CA VAL A 212 -1.29 -0.30 4.83
C VAL A 212 0.08 0.18 5.30
N THR A 213 0.45 -0.09 6.56
CA THR A 213 1.78 0.26 7.08
C THR A 213 2.90 -0.29 6.20
N HIS A 214 2.82 -1.54 5.75
CA HIS A 214 3.86 -2.11 4.88
C HIS A 214 3.91 -1.44 3.50
N PHE A 215 2.77 -1.00 2.96
CA PHE A 215 2.76 -0.22 1.72
C PHE A 215 3.37 1.16 1.92
N ASN A 216 3.18 1.78 3.10
CA ASN A 216 3.83 3.03 3.44
C ASN A 216 5.33 2.90 3.62
N GLU A 217 5.78 1.86 4.31
CA GLU A 217 7.21 1.53 4.45
C GLU A 217 7.86 1.35 3.07
N LEU A 218 7.24 0.58 2.18
CA LEU A 218 7.70 0.41 0.80
C LEU A 218 7.74 1.72 0.01
N ALA A 219 6.75 2.60 0.21
CA ALA A 219 6.68 3.89 -0.45
C ALA A 219 7.82 4.81 0.00
N VAL A 220 7.99 4.97 1.31
CA VAL A 220 8.96 5.89 1.93
C VAL A 220 10.39 5.39 1.76
N ASP A 221 10.66 4.12 2.08
CA ASP A 221 12.00 3.57 1.99
C ASP A 221 12.40 3.36 0.52
N GLY A 222 11.46 2.92 -0.33
CA GLY A 222 11.70 2.82 -1.77
C GLY A 222 12.08 4.15 -2.40
N GLU A 223 11.38 5.23 -2.07
CA GLU A 223 11.71 6.58 -2.54
C GLU A 223 13.11 7.01 -2.07
N ARG A 224 13.43 6.87 -0.79
CA ARG A 224 14.74 7.24 -0.24
C ARG A 224 15.88 6.50 -0.94
N LEU A 225 15.72 5.19 -1.14
CA LEU A 225 16.70 4.35 -1.82
C LEU A 225 16.88 4.81 -3.28
N LEU A 226 15.80 4.97 -4.03
CA LEU A 226 15.89 5.37 -5.44
C LEU A 226 16.47 6.79 -5.61
N LEU A 227 16.10 7.74 -4.76
CA LEU A 227 16.70 9.08 -4.76
C LEU A 227 18.20 9.03 -4.49
N SER A 228 18.62 8.22 -3.51
CA SER A 228 20.04 8.06 -3.18
C SER A 228 20.86 7.47 -4.34
N ILE A 229 20.24 6.59 -5.13
CA ILE A 229 20.89 5.96 -6.29
C ILE A 229 20.87 6.93 -7.48
N ARG A 230 19.75 7.59 -7.74
CA ARG A 230 19.58 8.50 -8.88
C ARG A 230 20.52 9.70 -8.82
N PHE A 231 20.61 10.34 -7.65
CA PHE A 231 21.45 11.53 -7.47
C PHE A 231 22.87 11.20 -7.02
N GLY A 232 23.18 9.92 -6.80
CA GLY A 232 24.55 9.47 -6.58
C GLY A 232 25.33 9.41 -7.88
N ASP A 233 26.58 9.89 -7.86
CA ASP A 233 27.47 9.84 -9.03
C ASP A 233 28.15 8.48 -9.18
N TRP A 234 27.36 7.41 -9.35
CA TRP A 234 27.86 6.04 -9.42
C TRP A 234 28.67 5.74 -10.69
N SER A 235 28.55 6.59 -11.72
CA SER A 235 29.18 6.42 -13.02
C SER A 235 30.66 6.84 -13.06
N THR A 236 31.10 7.68 -12.12
CA THR A 236 32.45 8.24 -12.11
C THR A 236 33.49 7.24 -11.61
N LEU A 237 34.66 7.22 -12.25
CA LEU A 237 35.79 6.32 -11.91
C LEU A 237 36.32 6.49 -10.47
N GLN A 238 36.04 7.63 -9.84
CA GLN A 238 36.41 7.92 -8.45
C GLN A 238 35.51 7.19 -7.44
N VAL A 239 34.35 6.68 -7.87
CA VAL A 239 33.45 5.91 -7.03
C VAL A 239 33.90 4.44 -7.01
N GLY A 240 34.67 4.11 -5.98
CA GLY A 240 35.15 2.76 -5.71
C GLY A 240 34.23 1.95 -4.80
N GLU A 241 34.70 0.75 -4.46
CA GLU A 241 34.02 -0.22 -3.60
C GLU A 241 33.64 0.36 -2.23
N GLU A 242 34.52 1.14 -1.61
CA GLU A 242 34.28 1.75 -0.29
C GLU A 242 33.02 2.62 -0.23
N ASN A 243 32.70 3.31 -1.32
CA ASN A 243 31.50 4.15 -1.38
C ASN A 243 30.22 3.30 -1.39
N ALA A 244 30.23 2.18 -2.11
CA ALA A 244 29.11 1.23 -2.09
C ALA A 244 28.95 0.59 -0.70
N ARG A 245 30.06 0.24 -0.05
CA ARG A 245 30.06 -0.26 1.34
C ARG A 245 29.45 0.75 2.31
N ASN A 246 29.85 2.01 2.22
CA ASN A 246 29.32 3.09 3.06
C ASN A 246 27.83 3.34 2.80
N TRP A 247 27.40 3.31 1.53
CA TRP A 247 25.99 3.43 1.17
C TRP A 247 25.14 2.30 1.77
N ALA A 248 25.57 1.05 1.65
CA ALA A 248 24.84 -0.08 2.22
C ALA A 248 24.76 0.00 3.76
N ARG A 249 25.86 0.39 4.43
CA ARG A 249 25.83 0.56 5.89
C ARG A 249 24.91 1.70 6.33
N TYR A 250 24.90 2.81 5.58
CA TYR A 250 24.07 3.97 5.89
C TYR A 250 22.57 3.66 5.72
N TRP A 251 22.18 3.03 4.61
CA TRP A 251 20.78 2.70 4.29
C TRP A 251 20.32 1.33 4.81
N LYS A 252 21.09 0.71 5.72
CA LYS A 252 20.77 -0.61 6.27
C LYS A 252 19.35 -0.72 6.83
N PRO A 253 18.85 0.21 7.68
CA PRO A 253 17.52 0.06 8.24
C PRO A 253 16.42 0.21 7.18
N GLU A 254 16.56 1.12 6.22
CA GLU A 254 15.59 1.30 5.11
C GLU A 254 15.56 0.08 4.20
N ILE A 255 16.72 -0.50 3.85
CA ILE A 255 16.79 -1.69 2.99
C ILE A 255 16.16 -2.89 3.69
N GLN A 256 16.46 -3.12 4.97
CA GLN A 256 15.87 -4.22 5.73
C GLN A 256 14.36 -4.09 5.88
N ARG A 257 13.86 -2.87 6.15
CA ARG A 257 12.43 -2.60 6.24
C ARG A 257 11.74 -2.76 4.89
N TYR A 258 12.36 -2.31 3.79
CA TYR A 258 11.84 -2.51 2.44
C TYR A 258 11.74 -4.00 2.10
N LEU A 259 12.79 -4.79 2.38
CA LEU A 259 12.81 -6.24 2.16
C LEU A 259 11.68 -6.94 2.93
N TYR A 260 11.51 -6.61 4.21
CA TYR A 260 10.45 -7.16 5.04
C TYR A 260 9.04 -6.71 4.58
N GLY A 261 8.86 -5.43 4.28
CA GLY A 261 7.60 -4.90 3.76
C GLY A 261 7.22 -5.54 2.43
N TYR A 262 8.20 -5.79 1.55
CA TYR A 262 7.98 -6.42 0.26
C TYR A 262 7.51 -7.87 0.43
N LEU A 263 8.14 -8.63 1.34
CA LEU A 263 7.70 -9.97 1.72
C LEU A 263 6.29 -9.95 2.32
N ALA A 264 6.00 -9.03 3.23
CA ALA A 264 4.69 -8.91 3.87
C ALA A 264 3.57 -8.62 2.86
N VAL A 265 3.85 -7.79 1.86
CA VAL A 265 2.91 -7.37 0.81
C VAL A 265 2.77 -8.44 -0.28
N THR A 266 3.87 -8.84 -0.90
CA THR A 266 3.86 -9.70 -2.10
C THR A 266 3.98 -11.20 -1.78
N GLY A 267 4.53 -11.57 -0.62
CA GLY A 267 4.83 -12.95 -0.23
C GLY A 267 6.15 -13.49 -0.78
N VAL A 268 6.93 -12.68 -1.49
CA VAL A 268 8.23 -13.07 -2.06
C VAL A 268 9.36 -12.61 -1.15
N ASP A 269 10.23 -13.55 -0.76
CA ASP A 269 11.45 -13.23 -0.03
C ASP A 269 12.59 -12.87 -0.99
N LEU A 270 13.03 -11.62 -0.95
CA LEU A 270 14.14 -11.11 -1.74
C LEU A 270 15.52 -11.43 -1.12
N MET A 271 15.57 -11.83 0.15
CA MET A 271 16.82 -12.20 0.83
C MET A 271 17.23 -13.65 0.55
N ALA A 272 16.25 -14.51 0.24
CA ALA A 272 16.48 -15.92 -0.01
C ALA A 272 17.38 -16.16 -1.24
N GLU A 273 18.28 -17.14 -1.09
CA GLU A 273 19.06 -17.67 -2.21
C GLU A 273 18.15 -18.49 -3.11
N VAL A 274 18.12 -18.11 -4.38
CA VAL A 274 17.28 -18.76 -5.38
C VAL A 274 17.97 -20.06 -5.81
N THR A 275 17.43 -21.19 -5.37
CA THR A 275 17.96 -22.52 -5.76
C THR A 275 17.17 -23.14 -6.91
N ASP A 276 15.90 -22.76 -7.07
CA ASP A 276 15.02 -23.22 -8.16
C ASP A 276 14.76 -22.09 -9.18
N ASN A 277 14.85 -22.43 -10.48
CA ASN A 277 14.50 -21.55 -11.59
C ASN A 277 13.05 -21.02 -11.51
N ARG A 278 12.13 -21.76 -10.89
CA ARG A 278 10.74 -21.31 -10.67
C ARG A 278 10.64 -20.18 -9.65
N GLU A 279 11.46 -20.22 -8.60
CA GLU A 279 11.55 -19.16 -7.61
C GLU A 279 12.18 -17.91 -8.22
N ALA A 280 13.19 -18.09 -9.09
CA ALA A 280 13.80 -17.00 -9.87
C ALA A 280 12.76 -16.24 -10.71
N ALA A 281 11.91 -16.98 -11.43
CA ALA A 281 10.87 -16.38 -12.25
C ALA A 281 9.85 -15.62 -11.40
N THR A 282 9.50 -16.15 -10.22
CA THR A 282 8.53 -15.52 -9.31
C THR A 282 9.06 -14.21 -8.70
N ARG A 283 10.37 -14.17 -8.41
CA ARG A 283 11.07 -12.99 -7.88
C ARG A 283 11.00 -11.78 -8.82
N ASN A 284 10.98 -12.02 -10.12
CA ASN A 284 10.97 -10.96 -11.14
C ASN A 284 9.56 -10.66 -11.68
N LEU A 285 8.51 -11.24 -11.08
CA LEU A 285 7.13 -10.90 -11.44
C LEU A 285 6.75 -9.49 -10.99
N GLN A 286 5.81 -8.90 -11.72
CA GLN A 286 5.23 -7.60 -11.39
C GLN A 286 4.56 -7.64 -10.01
N PRO A 287 4.83 -6.65 -9.12
CA PRO A 287 4.23 -6.62 -7.78
C PRO A 287 2.70 -6.66 -7.81
N SER A 288 2.07 -5.96 -8.76
CA SER A 288 0.63 -5.98 -8.97
C SER A 288 0.07 -7.37 -9.26
N MET A 289 0.80 -8.20 -10.03
CA MET A 289 0.40 -9.59 -10.29
C MET A 289 0.51 -10.45 -9.02
N LEU A 290 1.55 -10.24 -8.21
CA LEU A 290 1.71 -10.94 -6.93
C LEU A 290 0.58 -10.56 -5.96
N LEU A 291 0.24 -9.28 -5.89
CA LEU A 291 -0.89 -8.75 -5.12
C LEU A 291 -2.22 -9.35 -5.58
N GLN A 292 -2.48 -9.40 -6.88
CA GLN A 292 -3.69 -9.99 -7.42
C GLN A 292 -3.81 -11.49 -7.09
N ARG A 293 -2.70 -12.24 -7.19
CA ARG A 293 -2.67 -13.65 -6.80
C ARG A 293 -2.98 -13.83 -5.33
N ARG A 294 -2.43 -12.96 -4.47
CA ARG A 294 -2.68 -12.99 -3.02
C ARG A 294 -4.14 -12.67 -2.69
N LEU A 295 -4.70 -11.64 -3.31
CA LEU A 295 -6.11 -11.28 -3.18
C LEU A 295 -7.03 -12.45 -3.60
N ALA A 296 -6.72 -13.10 -4.72
CA ALA A 296 -7.46 -14.27 -5.17
C ALA A 296 -7.32 -15.47 -4.24
N ALA A 297 -6.14 -15.68 -3.63
CA ALA A 297 -5.92 -16.73 -2.63
C ALA A 297 -6.70 -16.47 -1.35
N GLN A 298 -6.75 -15.21 -0.89
CA GLN A 298 -7.53 -14.79 0.27
C GLN A 298 -9.03 -15.02 0.05
N ALA A 299 -9.56 -14.65 -1.11
CA ALA A 299 -10.97 -14.88 -1.46
C ALA A 299 -11.34 -16.38 -1.53
N ARG A 300 -10.36 -17.26 -1.76
CA ARG A 300 -10.53 -18.72 -1.77
C ARG A 300 -10.43 -19.36 -0.40
N GLN A 301 -9.86 -18.67 0.60
CA GLN A 301 -9.89 -19.18 1.97
C GLN A 301 -11.34 -19.13 2.45
N PRO A 302 -11.97 -20.29 2.76
CA PRO A 302 -13.29 -20.26 3.36
C PRO A 302 -13.18 -19.45 4.64
N ALA A 303 -13.98 -18.38 4.76
CA ALA A 303 -14.22 -17.75 6.04
C ALA A 303 -14.50 -18.88 7.02
N LEU A 304 -13.71 -18.97 8.09
CA LEU A 304 -13.85 -19.98 9.14
C LEU A 304 -15.34 -20.26 9.31
N SER A 305 -15.74 -21.50 8.98
CA SER A 305 -17.12 -21.94 9.09
C SER A 305 -17.65 -21.40 10.41
N ALA A 306 -18.66 -20.52 10.35
CA ALA A 306 -19.38 -20.10 11.54
C ALA A 306 -19.60 -21.37 12.36
N PRO A 307 -19.21 -21.39 13.67
CA PRO A 307 -19.07 -22.63 14.43
C PRO A 307 -20.27 -23.50 14.12
N GLY A 308 -19.97 -24.58 13.38
CA GLY A 308 -20.99 -25.40 12.75
C GLY A 308 -22.01 -25.75 13.82
N ALA A 309 -23.27 -25.41 13.52
CA ALA A 309 -24.47 -25.78 14.25
C ALA A 309 -24.14 -26.39 15.61
N ALA A 310 -24.16 -25.56 16.66
CA ALA A 310 -24.12 -26.02 18.04
C ALA A 310 -24.88 -27.34 18.09
N MET A 311 -24.12 -28.43 18.30
CA MET A 311 -24.63 -29.77 18.37
C MET A 311 -25.80 -29.67 19.34
N ARG A 312 -27.03 -29.75 18.81
CA ARG A 312 -28.23 -29.73 19.62
C ARG A 312 -28.11 -30.98 20.47
N TYR A 313 -27.50 -30.86 21.63
CA TYR A 313 -27.72 -31.78 22.72
C TYR A 313 -29.24 -31.77 22.87
N ARG A 314 -29.87 -32.87 22.46
CA ARG A 314 -31.21 -33.19 22.91
C ARG A 314 -31.09 -33.29 24.41
N LEU A 315 -31.29 -32.17 25.10
CA LEU A 315 -31.71 -32.17 26.48
C LEU A 315 -33.02 -32.95 26.46
N ASN A 316 -32.95 -34.21 26.87
CA ASN A 316 -34.12 -34.98 27.22
C ASN A 316 -34.93 -34.09 28.17
N ALA A 317 -36.08 -33.67 27.68
CA ALA A 317 -37.06 -32.93 28.45
C ALA A 317 -37.60 -33.88 29.52
N SER A 318 -36.94 -33.86 30.68
CA SER A 318 -37.47 -34.43 31.91
C SER A 318 -37.07 -33.50 33.04
N GLY A 319 -37.98 -32.58 33.37
CA GLY A 319 -37.95 -31.86 34.65
C GLY A 319 -37.71 -30.36 34.56
N TYR A 320 -38.62 -29.61 33.96
CA TYR A 320 -38.95 -28.27 34.45
C TYR A 320 -40.47 -28.06 34.37
N ALA A 321 -41.03 -27.58 35.48
CA ALA A 321 -42.47 -27.43 35.69
C ALA A 321 -43.09 -26.43 34.69
N GLU A 322 -44.26 -26.78 34.16
CA GLU A 322 -45.07 -25.90 33.31
C GLU A 322 -45.48 -24.64 34.09
N LEU A 323 -45.19 -23.47 33.49
CA LEU A 323 -45.72 -22.21 33.97
C LEU A 323 -47.23 -22.14 33.67
N PRO A 324 -48.06 -21.68 34.62
CA PRO A 324 -49.50 -21.61 34.41
C PRO A 324 -49.84 -20.57 33.34
N SER A 325 -50.63 -21.01 32.36
CA SER A 325 -51.16 -20.18 31.29
C SER A 325 -52.25 -19.23 31.78
N GLY A 326 -52.09 -17.93 31.50
CA GLY A 326 -53.21 -17.00 31.30
C GLY A 326 -53.62 -16.15 32.51
N GLY A 327 -53.47 -14.84 32.37
CA GLY A 327 -54.07 -13.84 33.25
C GLY A 327 -53.52 -12.45 32.98
N GLY A 328 -54.24 -11.64 32.20
CA GLY A 328 -53.82 -10.28 31.86
C GLY A 328 -53.71 -9.36 33.07
N MET A 329 -52.73 -8.46 33.06
CA MET A 329 -52.70 -7.24 33.89
C MET A 329 -51.77 -6.22 33.20
N ARG A 330 -52.37 -5.16 32.64
CA ARG A 330 -52.43 -3.78 33.16
C ARG A 330 -51.15 -2.98 32.91
N ALA A 331 -51.29 -2.02 31.99
CA ALA A 331 -50.32 -0.96 31.75
C ALA A 331 -50.08 -0.15 33.04
N LEU A 332 -48.82 0.13 33.33
CA LEU A 332 -48.41 1.02 34.41
C LEU A 332 -48.56 2.47 33.95
N THR A 333 -49.60 3.14 34.43
CA THR A 333 -49.73 4.59 34.39
C THR A 333 -48.81 5.21 35.45
N TYR A 334 -47.97 6.15 35.04
CA TYR A 334 -47.22 7.02 35.93
C TYR A 334 -48.14 8.17 36.40
N GLU A 335 -48.47 8.21 37.69
CA GLU A 335 -49.03 9.41 38.33
C GLU A 335 -47.90 10.31 38.84
N LYS A 336 -48.04 11.61 38.58
CA LYS A 336 -47.28 12.69 39.22
C LYS A 336 -47.97 13.05 40.55
N GLY A 337 -47.22 13.14 41.64
CA GLY A 337 -47.58 13.89 42.86
C GLY A 337 -46.46 14.91 43.11
N GLU A 338 -46.78 16.21 43.05
CA GLU A 338 -47.02 17.15 44.16
C GLU A 338 -45.73 17.76 44.72
#